data_AF-A0A8H4PK29-F1
#
_entry.id   AF-A0A8H4PK29-F1
#
_cell.length_a   1.000
_cell.length_b   1.000
_cell.length_c   1.000
_cell.angle_alpha   90.00
_cell.angle_beta   90.00
_cell.angle_gamma   90.00
#
_symmetry.space_group_name_H-M   'P 1'
#
loop_
_entity.id
_entity.type
_entity.pdbx_description
1 polymer ?
#
loop_
_entity_poly.entity_id
_entity_poly.type
_entity_poly.pdbx_seq_one_letter_code
_entity_poly.pdbx_strand_id
1 'polypeptide(L)'
;MATLLKWMVLLDKQSWDLMPEWLRPVPSQLTTPHSAWIDRIPWPRARDYLIVHPEITLDDFAATYSSGFELNWPYEPSSVLLASSVNGNGTAESVTNPVYEEHMRQIRNWTVGEAFRHKFPELARLIDLDSGQDCATSISGQSIVNHSPR
;
A
#
# COMPACT_ATOMS: atom_id res chain seq x y z
N MET A 1 -1.59 -3.37 14.38
CA MET A 1 -2.63 -2.94 13.42
C MET A 1 -2.93 -1.42 13.41
N ALA A 2 -2.74 -0.65 14.47
CA ALA A 2 -2.98 0.81 14.44
C ALA A 2 -1.73 1.63 14.86
N THR A 3 -0.55 1.27 14.34
CA THR A 3 0.72 1.86 14.78
C THR A 3 0.84 3.35 14.44
N LEU A 4 0.36 3.77 13.26
CA LEU A 4 0.29 5.18 12.89
C LEU A 4 -0.57 6.00 13.85
N LEU A 5 -1.82 5.58 14.07
CA LEU A 5 -2.72 6.28 14.98
C LEU A 5 -2.17 6.31 16.41
N LYS A 6 -1.59 5.20 16.87
CA LYS A 6 -0.95 5.13 18.20
C LYS A 6 0.15 6.18 18.33
N TRP A 7 1.00 6.33 17.31
CA TRP A 7 2.02 7.37 17.31
C TRP A 7 1.42 8.78 17.24
N MET A 8 0.41 9.03 16.40
CA MET A 8 -0.25 10.34 16.32
C MET A 8 -0.84 10.81 17.66
N VAL A 9 -1.27 9.87 18.52
CA VAL A 9 -1.82 10.18 19.85
C VAL A 9 -0.74 10.30 20.91
N LEU A 10 0.23 9.36 20.95
CA LEU A 10 1.23 9.29 22.02
C LEU A 10 2.45 10.20 21.78
N LEU A 11 2.82 10.41 20.51
CA LEU A 11 3.96 11.22 20.07
C LEU A 11 5.28 10.86 20.77
N ASP A 12 5.46 9.58 21.12
CA ASP A 12 6.64 9.07 21.82
C ASP A 12 7.54 8.23 20.91
N LYS A 13 8.80 8.03 21.34
CA LYS A 13 9.77 7.22 20.62
C LYS A 13 9.34 5.75 20.50
N GLN A 14 8.65 5.22 21.51
CA GLN A 14 8.27 3.82 21.55
C GLN A 14 7.24 3.49 20.44
N SER A 15 6.22 4.32 20.28
CA SER A 15 5.21 4.19 19.23
C SER A 15 5.80 4.47 17.84
N TRP A 16 6.77 5.38 17.74
CA TRP A 16 7.54 5.61 16.52
C TRP A 16 8.32 4.38 16.06
N ASP A 17 9.05 3.74 16.98
CA ASP A 17 9.87 2.57 16.70
C ASP A 17 9.01 1.36 16.27
N LEU A 18 7.76 1.31 16.71
CA LEU A 18 6.79 0.27 16.32
C LEU A 18 6.19 0.47 14.92
N MET A 19 6.29 1.67 14.34
CA MET A 19 5.82 1.93 12.99
C MET A 19 6.77 1.31 11.96
N PRO A 20 6.23 0.61 10.94
CA PRO A 20 6.99 0.29 9.75
C PRO A 20 7.56 1.56 9.13
N GLU A 21 8.78 1.49 8.59
CA GLU A 21 9.48 2.66 8.06
C GLU A 21 8.68 3.38 6.98
N TRP A 22 8.01 2.61 6.11
CA TRP A 22 7.16 3.14 5.04
C TRP A 22 5.93 3.91 5.54
N LEU A 23 5.48 3.68 6.78
CA LEU A 23 4.32 4.36 7.37
C LEU A 23 4.71 5.63 8.14
N ARG A 24 6.01 5.84 8.40
CA ARG A 24 6.48 7.03 9.10
C ARG A 24 6.18 8.29 8.25
N PRO A 25 5.92 9.44 8.86
CA PRO A 25 5.75 10.70 8.14
C PRO A 25 6.98 11.04 7.30
N VAL A 26 6.76 11.45 6.06
CA VAL A 26 7.81 12.05 5.22
C VAL A 26 7.98 13.54 5.55
N PRO A 27 9.14 14.17 5.25
CA PRO A 27 9.37 15.57 5.58
C PRO A 27 8.31 16.52 5.04
N SER A 28 7.80 16.28 3.82
CA SER A 28 6.76 17.10 3.19
C SER A 28 5.46 17.11 4.00
N GLN A 29 5.08 15.99 4.63
CA GLN A 29 3.91 15.91 5.49
C GLN A 29 4.05 16.77 6.76
N LEU A 30 5.27 17.04 7.21
CA LEU A 30 5.53 17.87 8.38
C LEU A 30 5.61 19.36 8.05
N THR A 31 5.96 19.71 6.81
CA THR A 31 6.21 21.11 6.40
C THR A 31 5.11 21.71 5.53
N THR A 32 4.31 20.87 4.86
CA THR A 32 3.35 21.32 3.85
C THR A 32 1.92 20.98 4.28
N PRO A 33 1.00 21.95 4.35
CA PRO A 33 -0.41 21.67 4.58
C PRO A 33 -0.98 20.76 3.48
N HIS A 34 -1.67 19.69 3.88
CA HIS A 34 -2.21 18.70 2.95
C HIS A 34 -3.45 18.04 3.55
N SER A 35 -4.19 17.28 2.74
CA SER A 35 -5.40 16.60 3.19
C SER A 35 -5.06 15.38 4.06
N ALA A 36 -5.70 15.23 5.22
CA ALA A 36 -5.42 14.17 6.20
C ALA A 36 -5.55 12.73 5.69
N TRP A 37 -6.26 12.51 4.56
CA TRP A 37 -6.35 11.18 3.96
C TRP A 37 -5.02 10.70 3.35
N ILE A 38 -4.13 11.62 2.97
CA ILE A 38 -2.82 11.31 2.39
C ILE A 38 -1.93 10.57 3.40
N ASP A 39 -2.06 10.88 4.70
CA ASP A 39 -1.31 10.21 5.77
C ASP A 39 -1.57 8.70 5.86
N ARG A 40 -2.71 8.24 5.30
CA ARG A 40 -3.13 6.83 5.32
C ARG A 40 -2.57 6.01 4.16
N ILE A 41 -1.87 6.64 3.21
CA ILE A 41 -1.31 5.96 2.05
C ILE A 41 0.03 5.29 2.44
N PRO A 42 0.19 3.96 2.25
CA PRO A 42 1.38 3.23 2.68
C PRO A 42 2.69 3.66 2.02
N TRP A 43 2.62 4.22 0.80
CA TRP A 43 3.80 4.48 -0.03
C TRP A 43 4.33 5.91 0.17
N PRO A 44 5.54 6.11 0.73
CA PRO A 44 6.13 7.43 0.94
C PRO A 44 6.16 8.34 -0.30
N ARG A 45 6.57 7.83 -1.46
CA ARG A 45 6.64 8.63 -2.70
C ARG A 45 5.28 9.00 -3.22
N ALA A 46 4.29 8.13 -3.05
CA ALA A 46 2.91 8.44 -3.41
C ALA A 46 2.36 9.59 -2.54
N ARG A 47 2.71 9.62 -1.25
CA ARG A 47 2.33 10.72 -0.35
C ARG A 47 2.99 12.04 -0.77
N ASP A 48 4.29 12.04 -1.03
CA ASP A 48 5.00 13.22 -1.55
C ASP A 48 4.35 13.75 -2.84
N TYR A 49 4.00 12.85 -3.76
CA TYR A 49 3.35 13.21 -5.02
C TYR A 49 1.99 13.87 -4.79
N LEU A 50 1.14 13.28 -3.94
CA LEU A 50 -0.20 13.79 -3.65
C LEU A 50 -0.17 15.16 -2.94
N ILE A 51 0.88 15.44 -2.15
CA ILE A 51 1.06 16.75 -1.51
C ILE A 51 1.35 17.85 -2.53
N VAL A 52 2.08 17.52 -3.60
CA VAL A 52 2.41 18.47 -4.67
C VAL A 52 1.27 18.62 -5.69
N HIS A 53 0.32 17.68 -5.72
CA HIS A 53 -0.81 17.63 -6.65
C HIS A 53 -2.16 17.72 -5.92
N PRO A 54 -2.48 18.87 -5.28
CA PRO A 54 -3.70 19.04 -4.49
C PRO A 54 -5.00 19.00 -5.31
N GLU A 55 -4.90 19.06 -6.64
CA GLU A 55 -6.02 18.86 -7.56
C GLU A 55 -6.54 17.42 -7.54
N ILE A 56 -5.74 16.44 -7.10
CA ILE A 56 -6.20 15.07 -6.90
C ILE A 56 -6.95 15.01 -5.58
N THR A 57 -8.28 15.05 -5.66
CA THR A 57 -9.14 15.04 -4.47
C THR A 57 -9.36 13.62 -3.95
N LEU A 58 -9.88 13.51 -2.72
CA LEU A 58 -10.29 12.22 -2.18
C LEU A 58 -11.34 11.54 -3.06
N ASP A 59 -12.28 12.29 -3.63
CA ASP A 59 -13.35 11.75 -4.46
C ASP A 59 -12.82 11.14 -5.77
N ASP A 60 -11.76 11.74 -6.34
CA ASP A 60 -11.07 11.20 -7.50
C ASP A 60 -10.31 9.91 -7.16
N PHE A 61 -9.72 9.87 -5.98
CA PHE A 61 -8.79 8.82 -5.58
C PHE A 61 -9.48 7.59 -4.98
N ALA A 62 -10.45 7.81 -4.08
CA ALA A 62 -10.98 6.80 -3.16
C ALA A 62 -11.57 5.58 -3.86
N ALA A 63 -12.36 5.78 -4.93
CA ALA A 63 -13.05 4.69 -5.62
C ALA A 63 -12.06 3.72 -6.29
N THR A 64 -11.12 4.24 -7.08
CA THR A 64 -10.10 3.45 -7.78
C THR A 64 -9.07 2.88 -6.82
N TYR A 65 -8.73 3.60 -5.75
CA TYR A 65 -7.77 3.13 -4.76
C TYR A 65 -8.34 1.98 -3.92
N SER A 66 -9.53 2.16 -3.36
CA SER A 66 -10.13 1.17 -2.45
C SER A 66 -10.49 -0.14 -3.15
N SER A 67 -10.77 -0.09 -4.46
CA SER A 67 -11.04 -1.29 -5.26
C SER A 67 -9.77 -1.97 -5.77
N GLY A 68 -8.67 -1.24 -5.94
CA GLY A 68 -7.41 -1.76 -6.46
C GLY A 68 -6.33 -2.03 -5.41
N PHE A 69 -6.53 -1.66 -4.15
CA PHE A 69 -5.54 -1.86 -3.10
C PHE A 69 -5.50 -3.33 -2.66
N GLU A 70 -4.46 -4.05 -3.09
CA GLU A 70 -4.39 -5.51 -2.97
C GLU A 70 -3.15 -5.94 -2.15
N LEU A 71 -3.34 -6.96 -1.31
CA LEU A 71 -2.27 -7.64 -0.59
C LEU A 71 -2.03 -9.00 -1.25
N ASN A 72 -0.84 -9.21 -1.81
CA ASN A 72 -0.45 -10.44 -2.49
C ASN A 72 -0.18 -11.56 -1.48
N TRP A 73 -1.22 -12.16 -0.93
CA TRP A 73 -1.11 -13.29 -0.01
C TRP A 73 -0.97 -14.61 -0.79
N PRO A 74 0.15 -15.34 -0.69
CA PRO A 74 0.40 -16.53 -1.50
C PRO A 74 -0.28 -17.80 -0.97
N TYR A 75 -0.90 -17.74 0.21
CA TYR A 75 -1.55 -18.88 0.85
C TYR A 75 -3.07 -18.77 0.76
N GLU A 76 -3.78 -19.79 1.24
CA GLU A 76 -5.24 -19.82 1.21
C GLU A 76 -5.83 -18.76 2.16
N PRO A 77 -6.94 -18.08 1.80
CA PRO A 77 -7.57 -17.07 2.65
C PRO A 77 -7.94 -17.55 4.05
N SER A 78 -8.30 -18.84 4.22
CA SER A 78 -8.57 -19.39 5.55
C SER A 78 -7.34 -19.37 6.48
N SER A 79 -6.13 -19.33 5.93
CA SER A 79 -4.87 -19.32 6.69
C SER A 79 -4.56 -17.96 7.34
N VAL A 80 -5.41 -16.95 7.13
CA VAL A 80 -5.30 -15.64 7.80
C VAL A 80 -5.63 -15.75 9.29
N LEU A 81 -6.56 -16.62 9.65
CA LEU A 81 -7.00 -16.82 11.03
C LEU A 81 -6.66 -18.23 11.49
N LEU A 82 -5.96 -18.33 12.60
CA LEU A 82 -5.70 -19.58 13.29
C LEU A 82 -6.75 -19.74 14.39
N ALA A 83 -7.39 -20.89 14.44
CA ALA A 83 -8.24 -21.24 15.58
C ALA A 83 -7.34 -21.44 16.80
N SER A 84 -7.48 -20.58 17.81
CA SER A 84 -6.89 -20.81 19.12
C SER A 84 -7.70 -21.88 19.84
N SER A 85 -7.04 -22.68 20.69
CA SER A 85 -7.71 -23.74 21.44
C SER A 85 -8.90 -23.19 22.22
N VAL A 86 -9.99 -23.96 22.24
CA VAL A 86 -11.21 -23.62 22.97
C VAL A 86 -10.87 -23.33 24.43
N ASN A 87 -10.97 -22.07 24.85
CA ASN A 87 -10.97 -21.73 26.27
C ASN A 87 -12.16 -22.45 26.92
N GLY A 88 -12.02 -22.89 28.18
CA GLY A 88 -12.99 -23.74 28.90
C GLY A 88 -14.44 -23.23 29.00
N ASN A 89 -14.75 -22.10 28.39
CA ASN A 89 -16.06 -21.46 28.26
C ASN A 89 -16.73 -21.70 26.89
N GLY A 90 -16.13 -22.49 25.99
CA GLY A 90 -16.75 -22.88 24.71
C GLY A 90 -16.67 -21.84 23.58
N THR A 91 -16.01 -20.70 23.81
CA THR A 91 -15.74 -19.71 22.77
C THR A 91 -14.39 -19.99 22.11
N ALA A 92 -14.42 -20.30 20.81
CA ALA A 92 -13.22 -20.37 19.99
C ALA A 92 -12.68 -18.94 19.77
N GLU A 93 -11.49 -18.66 20.28
CA GLU A 93 -10.79 -17.41 19.96
C GLU A 93 -10.03 -17.60 18.64
N SER A 94 -10.29 -16.77 17.64
CA SER A 94 -9.50 -16.77 16.41
C SER A 94 -8.37 -15.76 16.56
N VAL A 95 -7.13 -16.21 16.40
CA VAL A 95 -5.94 -15.36 16.44
C VAL A 95 -5.45 -15.15 15.01
N THR A 96 -5.05 -13.93 14.67
CA THR A 96 -4.45 -13.65 13.36
C THR A 96 -3.14 -14.43 13.21
N ASN A 97 -2.97 -15.09 12.07
CA ASN A 97 -1.75 -15.83 11.79
C ASN A 97 -0.53 -14.88 11.87
N PRO A 98 0.47 -15.16 12.72
CA PRO A 98 1.67 -14.32 12.80
C PRO A 98 2.41 -14.18 11.47
N VAL A 99 2.33 -15.20 10.60
CA VAL A 99 2.89 -15.14 9.24
C VAL A 99 2.15 -14.10 8.39
N TYR A 100 0.82 -14.00 8.54
CA TYR A 100 0.03 -12.98 7.85
C TYR A 100 0.35 -11.57 8.38
N GLU A 101 0.54 -11.42 9.69
CA GLU A 101 0.96 -10.14 10.30
C GLU A 101 2.34 -9.68 9.82
N GLU A 102 3.29 -10.60 9.70
CA GLU A 102 4.60 -10.26 9.14
C GLU A 102 4.50 -9.95 7.65
N HIS A 103 3.68 -10.69 6.90
CA HIS A 103 3.50 -10.48 5.47
C HIS A 103 2.91 -9.11 5.15
N MET A 104 1.88 -8.65 5.88
CA MET A 104 1.31 -7.32 5.67
C MET A 104 2.26 -6.17 6.05
N ARG A 105 3.27 -6.42 6.90
CA ARG A 105 4.26 -5.39 7.29
C ARG A 105 5.25 -5.11 6.17
N GLN A 106 5.37 -5.98 5.18
CA GLN A 106 6.29 -5.85 4.07
C GLN A 106 5.62 -5.10 2.92
N ILE A 107 6.07 -3.87 2.65
CA ILE A 107 5.45 -2.99 1.63
C ILE A 107 5.43 -3.63 0.23
N ARG A 108 6.42 -4.46 -0.10
CA ARG A 108 6.52 -5.20 -1.36
C ARG A 108 5.34 -6.11 -1.68
N ASN A 109 4.59 -6.51 -0.66
CA ASN A 109 3.43 -7.39 -0.81
C ASN A 109 2.18 -6.62 -1.21
N TRP A 110 2.19 -5.30 -1.10
CA TRP A 110 1.09 -4.43 -1.47
C TRP A 110 1.23 -3.95 -2.90
N THR A 111 0.11 -3.99 -3.64
CA THR A 111 0.02 -3.55 -5.03
C THR A 111 -1.26 -2.76 -5.27
N VAL A 112 -1.32 -2.13 -6.44
CA VAL A 112 -2.51 -1.43 -6.94
C VAL A 112 -3.02 -2.08 -8.22
N GLY A 113 -4.33 -2.20 -8.34
CA GLY A 113 -5.01 -2.82 -9.47
C GLY A 113 -4.96 -1.99 -10.75
N GLU A 114 -5.30 -2.62 -11.88
CA GLU A 114 -5.15 -2.05 -13.22
C GLU A 114 -5.95 -0.76 -13.43
N ALA A 115 -7.17 -0.67 -12.89
CA ALA A 115 -8.00 0.53 -12.99
C ALA A 115 -7.33 1.77 -12.36
N PHE A 116 -6.65 1.57 -11.22
CA PHE A 116 -5.87 2.63 -10.57
C PHE A 116 -4.66 3.02 -11.41
N ARG A 117 -3.94 2.02 -11.94
CA ARG A 117 -2.76 2.23 -12.80
C ARG A 117 -3.11 3.00 -14.08
N HIS A 118 -4.26 2.72 -14.68
CA HIS A 118 -4.73 3.44 -15.86
C HIS A 118 -5.12 4.89 -15.54
N LYS A 119 -5.75 5.14 -14.38
CA LYS A 119 -6.17 6.49 -13.97
C LYS A 119 -5.00 7.36 -13.49
N PHE A 120 -4.06 6.78 -12.74
CA PHE A 120 -2.94 7.49 -12.13
C PHE A 120 -1.60 6.80 -12.46
N PRO A 121 -1.14 6.85 -13.73
CA PRO A 121 0.03 6.09 -14.17
C PRO A 121 1.33 6.49 -13.45
N GLU A 122 1.54 7.79 -13.22
CA GLU A 122 2.74 8.24 -12.50
C GLU A 122 2.71 7.83 -11.02
N LEU A 123 1.53 7.86 -10.39
CA LEU A 123 1.38 7.45 -9.00
C LEU A 123 1.59 5.95 -8.84
N ALA A 124 1.08 5.14 -9.78
CA ALA A 124 1.35 3.71 -9.84
C ALA A 124 2.85 3.41 -9.98
N ARG A 125 3.56 4.15 -10.83
CA ARG A 125 5.02 4.01 -10.99
C ARG A 125 5.76 4.28 -9.67
N LEU A 126 5.35 5.30 -8.92
CA LEU A 126 5.95 5.62 -7.62
C LEU A 126 5.64 4.54 -6.57
N ILE A 127 4.43 3.98 -6.59
CA ILE A 127 4.03 2.85 -5.75
C ILE A 127 4.90 1.62 -6.04
N ASP A 128 5.08 1.28 -7.31
CA ASP A 128 5.89 0.12 -7.72
C ASP A 128 7.35 0.28 -7.27
N LEU A 129 7.92 1.48 -7.36
CA LEU A 129 9.25 1.79 -6.85
C LEU A 129 9.38 1.59 -5.34
N ASP A 130 8.40 2.06 -4.55
CA ASP A 130 8.42 1.89 -3.09
C ASP A 130 8.15 0.43 -2.67
N SER A 131 7.37 -0.32 -3.46
CA SER A 131 7.18 -1.75 -3.29
C SER A 131 8.37 -2.60 -3.77
N GLY A 132 9.41 -1.99 -4.38
CA GLY A 132 10.56 -2.72 -4.93
C GLY A 132 10.18 -3.63 -6.11
N GLN A 133 9.08 -3.32 -6.78
CA GLN A 133 8.66 -3.99 -8.01
C GLN A 133 9.36 -3.26 -9.16
N ASP A 134 10.52 -3.78 -9.58
CA ASP A 134 11.25 -3.20 -10.70
C ASP A 134 10.32 -3.03 -11.90
N CYS A 135 10.28 -1.84 -12.47
CA CYS A 135 9.64 -1.56 -13.77
C CYS A 135 10.37 -2.34 -14.87
N ALA A 136 10.11 -3.65 -14.97
CA ALA A 136 10.18 -4.33 -16.25
C ALA A 136 9.00 -3.82 -17.07
N THR A 137 9.19 -2.70 -17.75
CA THR A 137 8.30 -2.23 -18.80
C THR A 137 8.16 -3.37 -19.82
N SER A 138 7.04 -4.10 -19.78
CA SER A 138 6.61 -4.96 -20.88
C SER A 138 6.28 -4.06 -22.07
N ILE A 139 7.29 -3.65 -22.81
CA ILE A 139 7.14 -3.21 -24.19
C ILE A 139 6.98 -4.48 -25.03
N SER A 140 5.81 -5.10 -24.96
CA SER A 140 5.43 -6.17 -25.88
C SER A 140 4.53 -5.60 -26.98
N GLY A 141 5.11 -5.39 -28.17
CA GLY A 141 4.39 -5.58 -29.42
C GLY A 141 3.90 -4.34 -30.17
N GLN A 142 4.77 -3.38 -30.51
CA GLN A 142 4.61 -2.71 -31.81
C GLN A 142 5.36 -3.51 -32.87
N SER A 143 4.63 -4.36 -33.58
CA SER A 143 5.09 -4.95 -34.84
C SER A 143 5.31 -3.83 -35.86
N ILE A 144 6.54 -3.37 -35.98
CA ILE A 144 6.99 -2.63 -37.16
C ILE A 144 7.03 -3.64 -38.30
N VAL A 145 5.97 -3.68 -39.11
CA VAL A 145 5.97 -4.38 -40.39
C VAL A 145 6.94 -3.62 -41.30
N ASN A 146 8.17 -4.11 -41.38
CA ASN A 146 9.15 -3.64 -42.34
C ASN A 146 8.64 -3.95 -43.76
N HIS A 147 8.14 -2.93 -44.44
CA HIS A 147 7.94 -2.99 -45.88
C HIS A 147 9.31 -2.77 -46.55
N SER A 148 9.90 -3.84 -47.10
CA SER A 148 11.04 -3.73 -48.02
C SER A 148 10.55 -3.65 -49.46
N PRO A 149 11.17 -2.81 -50.32
CA PRO A 149 10.74 -2.63 -51.69
C PRO A 149 11.42 -3.65 -52.61
N ARG A 150 10.65 -4.26 -53.50
CA ARG A 150 11.07 -4.68 -54.85
C ARG A 150 9.85 -4.94 -55.71
#